data_AF-A0A318D1D5-F1
#
_entry.id   AF-A0A318D1D5-F1
#
_cell.length_a   1.000
_cell.length_b   1.000
_cell.length_c   1.000
_cell.angle_alpha   90.00
_cell.angle_beta   90.00
_cell.angle_gamma   90.00
#
_symmetry.space_group_name_H-M   'P 1'
#
loop_
_entity.id
_entity.type
_entity.pdbx_description
1 polymer ?
#
loop_
_entity_poly.entity_id
_entity_poly.type
_entity_poly.pdbx_seq_one_letter_code
_entity_poly.pdbx_strand_id
1 'polypeptide(L)'
;MKIRANHLTVLRIILLPLPYFLVYGDIRAKVTALAAFTLLGFTDYLDGLLARRDGSTPLGRLLDPVADKIFIAVTLIPLVDLDILPLWIVWPIFLREFLVTEFRRFCTASRKQLRVTELAKIKTTLQMIGAGLIFMTDMFPDKTVLIVFLSGALLATLFLAVVLYWRSGYLSTRLQTALGLLVFGLATGLLLRPPHIIITYGLVMLGITLVSGSQYLIIGLPECLRQGLSAMGRLIASLMLPLLSLALMPLAPKELSSLVVLIVALEFGSQGLDMWAMQAGEIDISWIKRRILIPVALLSLVLGCVFYGLESSIPAFLWITTGLCICYTVANIRIYWKAARRTRNLFPE
;
A
#
# COMPACT_ATOMS: atom_id res chain seq x y z
N MET A 1 -30.15 11.47 -3.90
CA MET A 1 -28.73 11.67 -4.28
C MET A 1 -28.16 10.30 -4.69
N LYS A 2 -27.72 10.10 -5.95
CA LYS A 2 -27.21 8.79 -6.39
C LYS A 2 -25.78 8.60 -5.84
N ILE A 3 -25.57 7.60 -5.00
CA ILE A 3 -24.24 7.29 -4.43
C ILE A 3 -23.39 6.71 -5.56
N ARG A 4 -22.31 7.41 -5.94
CA ARG A 4 -21.32 6.95 -6.93
C ARG A 4 -20.14 6.29 -6.23
N ALA A 5 -19.43 5.40 -6.95
CA ALA A 5 -18.26 4.67 -6.43
C ALA A 5 -17.25 5.58 -5.70
N ASN A 6 -16.92 6.75 -6.26
CA ASN A 6 -15.97 7.68 -5.65
C ASN A 6 -16.34 8.15 -4.23
N HIS A 7 -17.64 8.28 -3.93
CA HIS A 7 -18.05 8.75 -2.61
C HIS A 7 -17.64 7.72 -1.55
N LEU A 8 -17.70 6.43 -1.88
CA LEU A 8 -17.22 5.36 -1.02
C LEU A 8 -15.69 5.38 -0.90
N THR A 9 -14.96 5.57 -2.00
CA THR A 9 -13.49 5.68 -1.96
C THR A 9 -13.02 6.85 -1.09
N VAL A 10 -13.64 8.02 -1.24
CA VAL A 10 -13.34 9.22 -0.43
C VAL A 10 -13.70 8.99 1.03
N LEU A 11 -14.89 8.45 1.29
CA LEU A 11 -15.32 8.08 2.65
C LEU A 11 -14.31 7.12 3.30
N ARG A 12 -13.87 6.11 2.56
CA ARG A 12 -12.86 5.15 3.01
C ARG A 12 -11.57 5.85 3.41
N ILE A 13 -11.01 6.71 2.55
CA ILE A 13 -9.78 7.47 2.87
C ILE A 13 -9.95 8.31 4.15
N ILE A 14 -11.10 8.98 4.32
CA ILE A 14 -11.38 9.81 5.49
C ILE A 14 -11.54 8.97 6.77
N LEU A 15 -12.12 7.77 6.67
CA LEU A 15 -12.40 6.91 7.82
C LEU A 15 -11.23 5.99 8.20
N LEU A 16 -10.26 5.72 7.33
CA LEU A 16 -9.11 4.85 7.62
C LEU A 16 -8.27 5.23 8.86
N PRO A 17 -8.12 6.51 9.24
CA PRO A 17 -7.46 6.88 10.49
C PRO A 17 -8.17 6.34 11.74
N LEU A 18 -9.50 6.16 11.72
CA LEU A 18 -10.26 5.69 12.87
C LEU A 18 -9.81 4.29 13.35
N PRO A 19 -9.85 3.22 12.53
CA PRO A 19 -9.39 1.92 12.97
C PRO A 19 -7.89 1.90 13.30
N TYR A 20 -7.06 2.73 12.65
CA TYR A 20 -5.63 2.86 13.00
C TYR A 20 -5.44 3.26 14.47
N PHE A 21 -6.14 4.28 14.97
CA PHE A 21 -5.99 4.67 16.38
C PHE A 21 -6.61 3.66 17.34
N LEU A 22 -7.70 2.99 16.93
CA LEU A 22 -8.35 1.97 17.77
C LEU A 22 -7.50 0.72 18.00
N VAL A 23 -6.54 0.42 17.10
CA VAL A 23 -5.60 -0.71 17.24
C VAL A 23 -4.75 -0.62 18.51
N TYR A 24 -4.47 0.59 18.99
CA TYR A 24 -3.66 0.84 20.19
C TYR A 24 -4.48 0.88 21.49
N GLY A 25 -5.81 0.71 21.41
CA GLY A 25 -6.68 0.75 22.57
C GLY A 25 -6.78 -0.57 23.33
N ASP A 26 -7.78 -0.64 24.21
CA ASP A 26 -8.13 -1.86 24.94
C ASP A 26 -8.73 -2.94 24.01
N ILE A 27 -9.06 -4.11 24.57
CA ILE A 27 -9.64 -5.20 23.78
C ILE A 27 -10.92 -4.79 23.03
N ARG A 28 -11.76 -3.92 23.62
CA ARG A 28 -12.98 -3.42 22.98
C ARG A 28 -12.64 -2.53 21.80
N ALA A 29 -11.67 -1.63 21.94
CA ALA A 29 -11.16 -0.81 20.85
C ALA A 29 -10.57 -1.68 19.73
N LYS A 30 -9.77 -2.71 20.06
CA LYS A 30 -9.18 -3.63 19.06
C LYS A 30 -10.24 -4.42 18.30
N VAL A 31 -11.29 -4.92 18.97
CA VAL A 31 -12.45 -5.55 18.30
C VAL A 31 -13.15 -4.57 17.38
N THR A 32 -13.33 -3.33 17.84
CA THR A 32 -13.94 -2.26 17.03
C THR A 32 -13.08 -1.90 15.83
N ALA A 33 -11.75 -1.88 15.98
CA ALA A 33 -10.80 -1.66 14.91
C ALA A 33 -10.90 -2.74 13.84
N LEU A 34 -10.93 -4.02 14.25
CA LEU A 34 -11.07 -5.15 13.34
C LEU A 34 -12.39 -5.10 12.55
N ALA A 35 -13.49 -4.77 13.24
CA ALA A 35 -14.79 -4.60 12.60
C ALA A 35 -14.77 -3.43 11.60
N ALA A 36 -14.20 -2.29 11.99
CA ALA A 36 -14.09 -1.11 11.13
C ALA A 36 -13.19 -1.36 9.91
N PHE A 37 -12.02 -1.99 10.06
CA PHE A 37 -11.19 -2.41 8.93
C PHE A 37 -11.94 -3.34 7.99
N THR A 38 -12.67 -4.31 8.53
CA THR A 38 -13.44 -5.28 7.73
C THR A 38 -14.54 -4.56 6.93
N LEU A 39 -15.30 -3.66 7.57
CA LEU A 39 -16.34 -2.87 6.92
C LEU A 39 -15.75 -1.96 5.83
N LEU A 40 -14.66 -1.25 6.12
CA LEU A 40 -13.98 -0.40 5.14
C LEU A 40 -13.40 -1.21 3.98
N GLY A 41 -12.85 -2.39 4.23
CA GLY A 41 -12.40 -3.30 3.19
C GLY A 41 -13.56 -3.79 2.32
N PHE A 42 -14.74 -4.02 2.91
CA PHE A 42 -15.94 -4.36 2.17
C PHE A 42 -16.46 -3.20 1.29
N THR A 43 -16.24 -1.95 1.70
CA THR A 43 -16.62 -0.79 0.85
C THR A 43 -15.87 -0.73 -0.48
N ASP A 44 -14.65 -1.27 -0.57
CA ASP A 44 -13.89 -1.41 -1.81
C ASP A 44 -14.58 -2.38 -2.79
N TYR A 45 -15.08 -3.49 -2.29
CA TYR A 45 -15.87 -4.40 -3.12
C TYR A 45 -17.14 -3.74 -3.66
N LEU A 46 -17.80 -2.93 -2.82
CA LEU A 46 -19.01 -2.21 -3.20
C LEU A 46 -18.74 -1.10 -4.21
N ASP A 47 -17.64 -0.36 -4.08
CA ASP A 47 -17.27 0.69 -5.04
C ASP A 47 -16.98 0.09 -6.43
N GLY A 48 -16.32 -1.06 -6.49
CA GLY A 48 -16.08 -1.79 -7.74
C GLY A 48 -17.37 -2.36 -8.36
N LEU A 49 -18.34 -2.77 -7.54
CA LEU A 49 -19.66 -3.18 -8.03
C LEU A 49 -20.45 -2.00 -8.61
N LEU A 50 -20.44 -0.85 -7.92
CA LEU A 50 -21.08 0.38 -8.39
C LEU A 50 -20.42 0.89 -9.67
N ALA A 51 -19.08 0.87 -9.77
CA ALA A 51 -18.36 1.29 -10.96
C ALA A 51 -18.70 0.43 -12.19
N ARG A 52 -18.95 -0.87 -12.00
CA ARG A 52 -19.40 -1.77 -13.08
C ARG A 52 -20.84 -1.52 -13.52
N ARG A 53 -21.71 -1.07 -12.61
CA ARG A 53 -23.13 -0.81 -12.88
C ARG A 53 -23.39 0.59 -13.46
N ASP A 54 -22.74 1.60 -12.88
CA ASP A 54 -23.00 3.02 -13.14
C ASP A 54 -21.88 3.72 -13.94
N GLY A 55 -20.78 3.01 -14.24
CA GLY A 55 -19.60 3.54 -14.91
C GLY A 55 -18.55 4.13 -13.94
N SER A 56 -17.27 3.98 -14.29
CA SER A 56 -16.16 4.55 -13.51
C SER A 56 -15.97 6.03 -13.87
N THR A 57 -15.80 6.88 -12.86
CA THR A 57 -15.43 8.28 -13.11
C THR A 57 -13.90 8.44 -13.20
N PRO A 58 -13.38 9.54 -13.80
CA PRO A 58 -11.94 9.84 -13.81
C PRO A 58 -11.33 9.94 -12.40
N LEU A 59 -12.06 10.55 -11.47
CA LEU A 59 -11.60 10.76 -10.09
C LEU A 59 -11.60 9.45 -9.27
N GLY A 60 -12.59 8.58 -9.47
CA GLY A 60 -12.60 7.24 -8.86
C GLY A 60 -11.40 6.41 -9.31
N ARG A 61 -11.17 6.33 -10.63
CA ARG A 61 -10.01 5.61 -11.21
C ARG A 61 -8.65 6.07 -10.67
N LEU A 62 -8.54 7.32 -10.24
CA LEU A 62 -7.36 7.88 -9.60
C LEU A 62 -7.29 7.54 -8.10
N LEU A 63 -8.41 7.67 -7.39
CA LEU A 63 -8.44 7.49 -5.94
C LEU A 63 -8.41 6.02 -5.52
N ASP A 64 -8.99 5.09 -6.29
CA ASP A 64 -9.08 3.68 -5.89
C ASP A 64 -7.68 3.06 -5.65
N PRO A 65 -6.70 3.18 -6.58
CA PRO A 65 -5.36 2.62 -6.37
C PRO A 65 -4.56 3.34 -5.27
N VAL A 66 -4.97 4.54 -4.86
CA VAL A 66 -4.37 5.29 -3.75
C VAL A 66 -4.97 4.79 -2.44
N ALA A 67 -6.29 4.71 -2.35
CA ALA A 67 -7.02 4.24 -1.18
C ALA A 67 -6.59 2.83 -0.77
N ASP A 68 -6.40 1.92 -1.74
CA ASP A 68 -5.94 0.55 -1.48
C ASP A 68 -4.58 0.51 -0.78
N LYS A 69 -3.65 1.36 -1.22
CA LYS A 69 -2.29 1.39 -0.66
C LYS A 69 -2.24 2.09 0.69
N ILE A 70 -3.07 3.12 0.88
CA ILE A 70 -3.26 3.74 2.20
C ILE A 70 -3.86 2.71 3.15
N PHE A 71 -4.84 1.91 2.72
CA PHE A 71 -5.41 0.82 3.51
C PHE A 71 -4.33 -0.15 3.99
N ILE A 72 -3.46 -0.61 3.08
CA ILE A 72 -2.34 -1.49 3.42
C ILE A 72 -1.38 -0.80 4.41
N ALA A 73 -1.09 0.50 4.24
CA ALA A 73 -0.28 1.29 5.17
C ALA A 73 -0.85 1.31 6.59
N VAL A 74 -2.12 1.69 6.74
CA VAL A 74 -2.79 1.79 8.04
C VAL A 74 -3.02 0.43 8.69
N THR A 75 -2.93 -0.68 7.93
CA THR A 75 -3.14 -2.02 8.47
C THR A 75 -1.81 -2.70 8.85
N LEU A 76 -0.77 -2.60 8.01
CA LEU A 76 0.51 -3.31 8.25
C LEU A 76 1.47 -2.56 9.16
N ILE A 77 1.52 -1.22 9.10
CA ILE A 77 2.46 -0.44 9.90
C ILE A 77 2.19 -0.58 11.40
N PRO A 78 0.93 -0.54 11.90
CA PRO A 78 0.65 -0.82 13.31
C PRO A 78 1.10 -2.20 13.78
N LEU A 79 1.06 -3.22 12.92
CA LEU A 79 1.54 -4.56 13.28
C LEU A 79 3.04 -4.57 13.55
N VAL A 80 3.80 -3.71 12.87
CA VAL A 80 5.22 -3.50 13.17
C VAL A 80 5.40 -2.73 14.47
N ASP A 81 4.63 -1.67 14.66
CA ASP A 81 4.72 -0.81 15.86
C ASP A 81 4.37 -1.53 17.16
N LEU A 82 3.41 -2.46 17.08
CA LEU A 82 2.99 -3.36 18.16
C LEU A 82 3.91 -4.59 18.33
N ASP A 83 5.01 -4.68 17.58
CA ASP A 83 5.95 -5.80 17.61
C ASP A 83 5.32 -7.18 17.25
N ILE A 84 4.17 -7.17 16.57
CA ILE A 84 3.45 -8.39 16.16
C ILE A 84 4.10 -8.97 14.89
N LEU A 85 4.39 -8.11 13.90
CA LEU A 85 4.95 -8.50 12.62
C LEU A 85 6.28 -7.79 12.40
N PRO A 86 7.39 -8.51 12.13
CA PRO A 86 8.68 -7.86 12.05
C PRO A 86 8.83 -6.99 10.80
N LEU A 87 9.53 -5.86 10.96
CA LEU A 87 9.73 -4.87 9.89
C LEU A 87 10.34 -5.46 8.62
N TRP A 88 11.24 -6.44 8.73
CA TRP A 88 11.89 -7.04 7.57
C TRP A 88 10.93 -7.82 6.65
N ILE A 89 9.73 -8.17 7.12
CA ILE A 89 8.64 -8.72 6.27
C ILE A 89 7.86 -7.59 5.60
N VAL A 90 7.56 -6.53 6.36
CA VAL A 90 6.69 -5.43 5.93
C VAL A 90 7.41 -4.47 4.98
N TRP A 91 8.69 -4.21 5.22
CA TRP A 91 9.48 -3.27 4.44
C TRP A 91 9.59 -3.66 2.95
N PRO A 92 9.89 -4.92 2.57
CA PRO A 92 9.88 -5.33 1.16
C PRO A 92 8.49 -5.29 0.51
N ILE A 93 7.41 -5.45 1.29
CA ILE A 93 6.04 -5.29 0.79
C ILE A 93 5.85 -3.84 0.32
N PHE A 94 6.16 -2.84 1.15
CA PHE A 94 6.06 -1.42 0.77
C PHE A 94 7.00 -1.04 -0.36
N LEU A 95 8.28 -1.49 -0.32
CA LEU A 95 9.23 -1.29 -1.42
C LEU A 95 8.61 -1.73 -2.76
N ARG A 96 8.03 -2.93 -2.79
CA ARG A 96 7.36 -3.44 -3.99
C ARG A 96 6.17 -2.56 -4.38
N GLU A 97 5.33 -2.12 -3.45
CA GLU A 97 4.15 -1.30 -3.80
C GLU A 97 4.53 0.03 -4.44
N PHE A 98 5.52 0.72 -3.89
CA PHE A 98 6.01 1.96 -4.48
C PHE A 98 6.67 1.70 -5.84
N LEU A 99 7.53 0.67 -5.95
CA LEU A 99 8.16 0.29 -7.21
C LEU A 99 7.15 0.02 -8.34
N VAL A 100 6.13 -0.80 -8.06
CA VAL A 100 5.10 -1.14 -9.07
C VAL A 100 4.31 0.10 -9.49
N THR A 101 4.04 1.02 -8.56
CA THR A 101 3.34 2.28 -8.86
C THR A 101 4.14 3.15 -9.82
N GLU A 102 5.43 3.31 -9.55
CA GLU A 102 6.33 4.12 -10.37
C GLU A 102 6.59 3.49 -11.74
N PHE A 103 6.75 2.16 -11.81
CA PHE A 103 6.87 1.48 -13.10
C PHE A 103 5.62 1.61 -13.96
N ARG A 104 4.42 1.57 -13.37
CA ARG A 104 3.18 1.87 -14.11
C ARG A 104 3.19 3.28 -14.68
N ARG A 105 3.71 4.26 -13.94
CA ARG A 105 3.86 5.64 -14.43
C ARG A 105 4.76 5.68 -15.68
N PHE A 106 5.94 5.05 -15.63
CA PHE A 106 6.87 5.05 -16.77
C PHE A 106 6.33 4.29 -17.99
N CYS A 107 5.68 3.15 -17.81
CA CYS A 107 5.11 2.40 -18.93
C CYS A 107 3.93 3.13 -19.57
N THR A 108 3.16 3.88 -18.78
CA THR A 108 2.08 4.75 -19.29
C THR A 108 2.66 5.84 -20.21
N ALA A 109 3.80 6.42 -19.83
CA ALA A 109 4.51 7.41 -20.67
C ALA A 109 4.90 6.82 -22.05
N SER A 110 5.27 5.55 -22.08
CA SER A 110 5.65 4.83 -23.31
C SER A 110 4.48 4.15 -24.04
N ARG A 111 3.22 4.48 -23.70
CA ARG A 111 1.98 3.87 -24.25
C ARG A 111 1.88 2.34 -24.14
N LYS A 112 2.68 1.70 -23.27
CA LYS A 112 2.55 0.28 -22.95
C LYS A 112 1.69 0.10 -21.71
N GLN A 113 0.45 -0.35 -21.87
CA GLN A 113 -0.41 -0.62 -20.73
C GLN A 113 -0.02 -1.93 -20.04
N LEU A 114 0.42 -1.82 -18.79
CA LEU A 114 0.60 -2.98 -17.91
C LEU A 114 -0.78 -3.41 -17.40
N ARG A 115 -1.28 -4.53 -17.94
CA ARG A 115 -2.55 -5.11 -17.49
C ARG A 115 -2.42 -5.62 -16.05
N VAL A 116 -3.46 -5.38 -15.25
CA VAL A 116 -3.60 -5.94 -13.91
C VAL A 116 -3.70 -7.46 -14.03
N THR A 117 -2.88 -8.19 -13.28
CA THR A 117 -2.86 -9.65 -13.26
C THR A 117 -3.84 -10.18 -12.21
N GLU A 118 -4.38 -11.38 -12.41
CA GLU A 118 -5.24 -12.03 -11.39
C GLU A 118 -4.51 -12.21 -10.05
N LEU A 119 -3.19 -12.43 -10.10
CA LEU A 119 -2.32 -12.46 -8.92
C LEU A 119 -2.27 -11.15 -8.14
N ALA A 120 -2.50 -10.01 -8.78
CA ALA A 120 -2.59 -8.74 -8.07
C ALA A 120 -3.84 -8.69 -7.19
N LYS A 121 -4.96 -9.29 -7.64
CA LYS A 121 -6.22 -9.36 -6.88
C LYS A 121 -6.10 -10.35 -5.70
N ILE A 122 -5.54 -11.53 -5.95
CA ILE A 122 -5.35 -12.53 -4.89
C ILE A 122 -4.42 -12.00 -3.81
N LYS A 123 -3.35 -11.31 -4.20
CA LYS A 123 -2.42 -10.67 -3.27
C LYS A 123 -3.13 -9.69 -2.33
N THR A 124 -3.94 -8.77 -2.85
CA THR A 124 -4.59 -7.76 -2.01
C THR A 124 -5.57 -8.40 -1.03
N THR A 125 -6.36 -9.39 -1.49
CA THR A 125 -7.24 -10.18 -0.60
C THR A 125 -6.45 -10.85 0.53
N LEU A 126 -5.32 -11.48 0.21
CA LEU A 126 -4.48 -12.15 1.20
C LEU A 126 -3.83 -11.17 2.18
N GLN A 127 -3.38 -10.02 1.72
CA GLN A 127 -2.80 -8.99 2.59
C GLN A 127 -3.84 -8.46 3.57
N MET A 128 -5.05 -8.15 3.10
CA MET A 128 -6.12 -7.59 3.94
C MET A 128 -6.63 -8.60 4.96
N ILE A 129 -7.01 -9.81 4.50
CA ILE A 129 -7.46 -10.88 5.41
C ILE A 129 -6.34 -11.21 6.38
N GLY A 130 -5.15 -11.46 5.85
CA GLY A 130 -3.98 -11.87 6.60
C GLY A 130 -3.54 -10.91 7.68
N ALA A 131 -3.53 -9.60 7.38
CA ALA A 131 -3.23 -8.60 8.38
C ALA A 131 -4.27 -8.59 9.52
N GLY A 132 -5.56 -8.77 9.19
CA GLY A 132 -6.61 -8.97 10.20
C GLY A 132 -6.38 -10.20 11.07
N LEU A 133 -5.96 -11.33 10.47
CA LEU A 133 -5.68 -12.56 11.24
C LEU A 133 -4.49 -12.40 12.16
N ILE A 134 -3.41 -11.81 11.65
CA ILE A 134 -2.23 -11.51 12.45
C ILE A 134 -2.61 -10.57 13.59
N PHE A 135 -3.43 -9.55 13.34
CA PHE A 135 -3.88 -8.63 14.38
C PHE A 135 -4.68 -9.33 15.49
N MET A 136 -5.55 -10.29 15.14
CA MET A 136 -6.31 -11.06 16.13
C MET A 136 -5.43 -11.86 17.10
N THR A 137 -4.19 -12.20 16.73
CA THR A 137 -3.26 -12.93 17.62
C THR A 137 -2.88 -12.13 18.87
N ASP A 138 -2.90 -10.80 18.77
CA ASP A 138 -2.65 -9.88 19.88
C ASP A 138 -3.89 -9.70 20.78
N MET A 139 -5.07 -10.08 20.29
CA MET A 139 -6.35 -9.97 21.01
C MET A 139 -6.74 -11.25 21.74
N PHE A 140 -6.46 -12.42 21.16
CA PHE A 140 -6.90 -13.72 21.66
C PHE A 140 -5.72 -14.66 21.88
N PRO A 141 -5.45 -15.08 23.13
CA PRO A 141 -4.31 -15.94 23.45
C PRO A 141 -4.49 -17.42 23.07
N ASP A 142 -5.68 -17.83 22.62
CA ASP A 142 -5.97 -19.24 22.31
C ASP A 142 -5.50 -19.62 20.89
N LYS A 143 -4.48 -20.48 20.85
CA LYS A 143 -3.88 -21.03 19.61
C LYS A 143 -4.94 -21.72 18.72
N THR A 144 -6.00 -22.23 19.32
CA THR A 144 -7.05 -23.00 18.64
C THR A 144 -7.88 -22.10 17.71
N VAL A 145 -8.24 -20.89 18.18
CA VAL A 145 -8.98 -19.90 17.39
C VAL A 145 -8.17 -19.49 16.17
N LEU A 146 -6.87 -19.27 16.37
CA LEU A 146 -5.95 -18.91 15.29
C LEU A 146 -5.83 -20.02 14.24
N ILE A 147 -5.65 -21.29 14.67
CA ILE A 147 -5.52 -22.43 13.77
C ILE A 147 -6.80 -22.66 12.95
N VAL A 148 -7.96 -22.60 13.58
CA VAL A 148 -9.27 -22.78 12.91
C VAL A 148 -9.53 -21.66 11.92
N PHE A 149 -9.21 -20.41 12.28
CA PHE A 149 -9.41 -19.28 11.37
C PHE A 149 -8.42 -19.31 10.21
N LEU A 150 -7.15 -19.65 10.46
CA LEU A 150 -6.11 -19.77 9.42
C LEU A 150 -6.43 -20.88 8.43
N SER A 151 -6.86 -22.06 8.92
CA SER A 151 -7.32 -23.15 8.06
C SER A 151 -8.54 -22.75 7.23
N GLY A 152 -9.51 -22.02 7.81
CA GLY A 152 -10.64 -21.45 7.09
C GLY A 152 -10.25 -20.46 5.98
N ALA A 153 -9.37 -19.51 6.27
CA ALA A 153 -8.90 -18.52 5.30
C ALA A 153 -8.13 -19.16 4.12
N LEU A 154 -7.36 -20.22 4.39
CA LEU A 154 -6.71 -20.98 3.33
C LEU A 154 -7.72 -21.75 2.49
N LEU A 155 -8.68 -22.45 3.13
CA LEU A 155 -9.72 -23.18 2.41
C LEU A 155 -10.50 -22.24 1.48
N ALA A 156 -10.81 -21.02 1.93
CA ALA A 156 -11.44 -20.00 1.09
C ALA A 156 -10.54 -19.60 -0.11
N THR A 157 -9.23 -19.48 0.10
CA THR A 157 -8.28 -19.13 -0.97
C THR A 157 -8.11 -20.28 -1.98
N LEU A 158 -8.05 -21.52 -1.50
CA LEU A 158 -8.03 -22.72 -2.33
C LEU A 158 -9.32 -22.84 -3.13
N PHE A 159 -10.47 -22.64 -2.49
CA PHE A 159 -11.77 -22.63 -3.15
C PHE A 159 -11.82 -21.60 -4.28
N LEU A 160 -11.34 -20.37 -4.03
CA LEU A 160 -11.24 -19.34 -5.07
C LEU A 160 -10.35 -19.79 -6.23
N ALA A 161 -9.22 -20.42 -5.96
CA ALA A 161 -8.35 -20.94 -7.00
C ALA A 161 -9.00 -22.03 -7.85
N VAL A 162 -9.76 -22.94 -7.22
CA VAL A 162 -10.55 -23.97 -7.92
C VAL A 162 -11.59 -23.32 -8.83
N VAL A 163 -12.31 -22.31 -8.34
CA VAL A 163 -13.28 -21.55 -9.14
C VAL A 163 -12.62 -20.87 -10.34
N LEU A 164 -11.45 -20.24 -10.14
CA LEU A 164 -10.69 -19.61 -11.22
C LEU A 164 -10.22 -20.62 -12.26
N TYR A 165 -9.79 -21.81 -11.82
CA TYR A 165 -9.41 -22.90 -12.70
C TYR A 165 -10.60 -23.40 -13.52
N TRP A 166 -11.75 -23.62 -12.87
CA TRP A 166 -12.98 -24.06 -13.54
C TRP A 166 -13.43 -23.07 -14.61
N ARG A 167 -13.32 -21.76 -14.33
CA ARG A 167 -13.70 -20.71 -15.27
C ARG A 167 -12.75 -20.60 -16.47
N SER A 168 -11.46 -20.80 -16.25
CA SER A 168 -10.42 -20.44 -17.24
C SER A 168 -9.79 -21.65 -17.93
N GLY A 169 -10.02 -22.86 -17.42
CA GLY A 169 -9.47 -24.12 -17.94
C GLY A 169 -7.97 -24.35 -17.66
N TYR A 170 -7.24 -23.35 -17.17
CA TYR A 170 -5.83 -23.47 -16.78
C TYR A 170 -5.48 -22.55 -15.60
N LEU A 171 -4.54 -22.97 -14.77
CA LEU A 171 -3.90 -22.11 -13.76
C LEU A 171 -2.57 -21.62 -14.32
N SER A 172 -2.35 -20.30 -14.34
CA SER A 172 -1.03 -19.77 -14.67
C SER A 172 0.05 -20.31 -13.72
N THR A 173 1.27 -20.56 -14.20
CA THR A 173 2.40 -21.07 -13.38
C THR A 173 2.61 -20.25 -12.10
N ARG A 174 2.43 -18.94 -12.20
CA ARG A 174 2.57 -18.03 -11.05
C ARG A 174 1.44 -18.16 -10.03
N LEU A 175 0.23 -18.52 -10.47
CA LEU A 175 -0.88 -18.83 -9.59
C LEU A 175 -0.65 -20.16 -8.89
N GLN A 176 -0.11 -21.16 -9.60
CA GLN A 176 0.31 -22.42 -8.99
C GLN A 176 1.39 -22.20 -7.92
N THR A 177 2.41 -21.37 -8.18
CA THR A 177 3.43 -21.06 -7.16
C THR A 177 2.84 -20.32 -5.96
N ALA A 178 1.93 -19.36 -6.17
CA ALA A 178 1.25 -18.66 -5.08
C ALA A 178 0.43 -19.61 -4.20
N LEU A 179 -0.31 -20.54 -4.82
CA LEU A 179 -1.09 -21.56 -4.09
C LEU A 179 -0.20 -22.56 -3.38
N GLY A 180 0.91 -22.97 -3.99
CA GLY A 180 1.90 -23.83 -3.36
C GLY A 180 2.51 -23.19 -2.11
N LEU A 181 2.89 -21.91 -2.18
CA LEU A 181 3.39 -21.15 -1.02
C LEU A 181 2.35 -21.07 0.10
N LEU A 182 1.09 -20.85 -0.24
CA LEU A 182 -0.03 -20.83 0.70
C LEU A 182 -0.22 -22.16 1.41
N VAL A 183 -0.36 -23.26 0.66
CA VAL A 183 -0.54 -24.60 1.21
C VAL A 183 0.64 -24.98 2.10
N PHE A 184 1.86 -24.69 1.66
CA PHE A 184 3.08 -24.95 2.43
C PHE A 184 3.12 -24.15 3.74
N GLY A 185 2.83 -22.85 3.69
CA GLY A 185 2.81 -22.01 4.89
C GLY A 185 1.74 -22.41 5.90
N LEU A 186 0.61 -22.94 5.43
CA LEU A 186 -0.40 -23.51 6.31
C LEU A 186 0.00 -24.84 6.92
N ALA A 187 0.49 -25.78 6.11
CA ALA A 187 0.93 -27.08 6.60
C ALA A 187 2.00 -26.93 7.68
N THR A 188 2.94 -26.01 7.47
CA THR A 188 3.95 -25.65 8.47
C THR A 188 3.36 -24.90 9.66
N GLY A 189 2.44 -23.95 9.45
CA GLY A 189 1.76 -23.21 10.52
C GLY A 189 1.01 -24.11 11.51
N LEU A 190 0.41 -25.21 11.05
CA LEU A 190 -0.28 -26.19 11.92
C LEU A 190 0.67 -26.96 12.85
N LEU A 191 1.95 -27.07 12.48
CA LEU A 191 2.97 -27.82 13.24
C LEU A 191 3.79 -26.91 14.17
N LEU A 192 3.65 -25.59 14.04
CA LEU A 192 4.54 -24.60 14.65
C LEU A 192 3.93 -23.93 15.89
N ARG A 193 4.81 -23.35 16.73
CA ARG A 193 4.39 -22.52 17.88
C ARG A 193 3.83 -21.17 17.38
N PRO A 194 2.93 -20.51 18.12
CA PRO A 194 2.29 -19.26 17.70
C PRO A 194 3.19 -18.15 17.13
N PRO A 195 4.36 -17.81 17.73
CA PRO A 195 5.21 -16.77 17.15
C PRO A 195 5.73 -17.13 15.75
N HIS A 196 5.93 -18.43 15.50
CA HIS A 196 6.38 -18.90 14.18
C HIS A 196 5.23 -18.93 13.17
N ILE A 197 3.97 -19.06 13.62
CA ILE A 197 2.79 -18.98 12.74
C ILE A 197 2.69 -17.59 12.11
N ILE A 198 2.88 -16.54 12.90
CA ILE A 198 2.84 -15.15 12.42
C ILE A 198 3.93 -14.90 11.37
N ILE A 199 5.16 -15.35 11.65
CA ILE A 199 6.29 -15.22 10.73
C ILE A 199 6.02 -16.00 9.43
N THR A 200 5.57 -17.24 9.52
CA THR A 200 5.23 -18.06 8.35
C THR A 200 4.17 -17.39 7.48
N TYR A 201 3.12 -16.85 8.10
CA TYR A 201 2.08 -16.14 7.36
C TYR A 201 2.62 -14.86 6.70
N GLY A 202 3.41 -14.08 7.44
CA GLY A 202 4.10 -12.90 6.90
C GLY A 202 4.98 -13.25 5.70
N LEU A 203 5.71 -14.37 5.75
CA LEU A 203 6.53 -14.87 4.65
C LEU A 203 5.71 -15.31 3.43
N VAL A 204 4.57 -15.97 3.63
CA VAL A 204 3.65 -16.31 2.53
C VAL A 204 3.11 -15.05 1.88
N MET A 205 2.64 -14.09 2.69
CA MET A 205 2.15 -12.80 2.22
C MET A 205 3.21 -12.06 1.40
N LEU A 206 4.45 -12.02 1.92
CA LEU A 206 5.61 -11.44 1.23
C LEU A 206 5.91 -12.17 -0.09
N GLY A 207 6.00 -13.50 -0.06
CA GLY A 207 6.30 -14.32 -1.25
C GLY A 207 5.31 -14.07 -2.38
N ILE A 208 4.01 -14.11 -2.08
CA ILE A 208 2.95 -13.82 -3.07
C ILE A 208 3.03 -12.38 -3.57
N THR A 209 3.33 -11.43 -2.68
CA THR A 209 3.51 -10.01 -3.03
C THR A 209 4.64 -9.80 -4.04
N LEU A 210 5.78 -10.46 -3.81
CA LEU A 210 6.95 -10.41 -4.69
C LEU A 210 6.68 -11.09 -6.03
N VAL A 211 6.11 -12.30 -6.01
CA VAL A 211 5.72 -13.03 -7.24
C VAL A 211 4.75 -12.20 -8.08
N SER A 212 3.75 -11.58 -7.46
CA SER A 212 2.79 -10.69 -8.13
C SER A 212 3.45 -9.42 -8.69
N GLY A 213 4.52 -8.92 -8.05
CA GLY A 213 5.30 -7.76 -8.50
C GLY A 213 6.31 -8.04 -9.63
N SER A 214 6.78 -9.29 -9.76
CA SER A 214 7.87 -9.67 -10.67
C SER A 214 7.69 -9.22 -12.13
N GLN A 215 6.47 -9.32 -12.67
CA GLN A 215 6.20 -8.90 -14.05
C GLN A 215 6.38 -7.38 -14.26
N TYR A 216 6.04 -6.58 -13.26
CA TYR A 216 6.20 -5.13 -13.32
C TYR A 216 7.69 -4.76 -13.29
N LEU A 217 8.52 -5.51 -12.59
CA LEU A 217 9.98 -5.35 -12.61
C LEU A 217 10.55 -5.71 -13.99
N ILE A 218 10.17 -6.88 -14.52
CA ILE A 218 10.69 -7.38 -15.81
C ILE A 218 10.34 -6.43 -16.97
N ILE A 219 9.14 -5.84 -16.96
CA ILE A 219 8.70 -4.94 -18.04
C ILE A 219 9.06 -3.48 -17.74
N GLY A 220 8.87 -3.04 -16.50
CA GLY A 220 9.00 -1.65 -16.09
C GLY A 220 10.44 -1.18 -15.93
N LEU A 221 11.35 -2.03 -15.42
CA LEU A 221 12.74 -1.63 -15.23
C LEU A 221 13.45 -1.33 -16.55
N PRO A 222 13.36 -2.15 -17.61
CA PRO A 222 13.94 -1.81 -18.91
C PRO A 222 13.36 -0.51 -19.49
N GLU A 223 12.06 -0.26 -19.29
CA GLU A 223 11.41 0.95 -19.78
C GLU A 223 11.89 2.20 -19.04
N CYS A 224 12.08 2.10 -17.72
CA CYS A 224 12.70 3.16 -16.92
C CYS A 224 14.14 3.45 -17.37
N LEU A 225 14.93 2.41 -17.65
CA LEU A 225 16.31 2.54 -18.12
C LEU A 225 16.38 3.22 -19.50
N ARG A 226 15.44 2.91 -20.40
CA ARG A 226 15.35 3.54 -21.74
C ARG A 226 15.08 5.05 -21.68
N GLN A 227 14.39 5.52 -20.64
CA GLN A 227 14.14 6.95 -20.43
C GLN A 227 15.33 7.70 -19.80
N GLY A 228 16.45 7.00 -19.53
CA GLY A 228 17.72 7.58 -19.11
C GLY A 228 17.83 7.93 -17.61
N LEU A 229 18.96 8.52 -17.25
CA LEU A 229 19.35 8.82 -15.86
C LEU A 229 18.33 9.68 -15.11
N SER A 230 17.64 10.61 -15.78
CA SER A 230 16.63 11.44 -15.12
C SER A 230 15.43 10.62 -14.65
N ALA A 231 15.02 9.59 -15.40
CA ALA A 231 13.93 8.71 -14.99
C ALA A 231 14.33 7.84 -13.79
N MET A 232 15.54 7.29 -13.81
CA MET A 232 16.10 6.55 -12.67
C MET A 232 16.18 7.43 -11.41
N GLY A 233 16.65 8.68 -11.56
CA GLY A 233 16.69 9.62 -10.45
C GLY A 233 15.30 9.97 -9.89
N ARG A 234 14.25 9.99 -10.72
CA ARG A 234 12.86 10.15 -10.25
C ARG A 234 12.37 8.91 -9.50
N LEU A 235 12.68 7.72 -10.00
CA LEU A 235 12.35 6.45 -9.33
C LEU A 235 13.00 6.37 -7.95
N ILE A 236 14.31 6.63 -7.86
CA ILE A 236 15.01 6.61 -6.56
C ILE A 236 14.39 7.64 -5.63
N ALA A 237 14.11 8.85 -6.14
CA ALA A 237 13.54 9.92 -5.35
C ALA A 237 12.17 9.57 -4.75
N SER A 238 11.30 8.94 -5.52
CA SER A 238 9.96 8.54 -5.07
C SER A 238 9.96 7.37 -4.09
N LEU A 239 11.08 6.65 -3.95
CA LEU A 239 11.26 5.55 -3.01
C LEU A 239 11.96 5.97 -1.71
N MET A 240 12.84 6.98 -1.77
CA MET A 240 13.71 7.33 -0.64
C MET A 240 12.94 7.71 0.63
N LEU A 241 12.07 8.72 0.57
CA LEU A 241 11.38 9.24 1.75
C LEU A 241 10.51 8.20 2.47
N PRO A 242 9.60 7.48 1.79
CA PRO A 242 8.72 6.55 2.48
C PRO A 242 9.49 5.34 3.02
N LEU A 243 10.49 4.83 2.29
CA LEU A 243 11.25 3.66 2.73
C LEU A 243 12.26 3.97 3.83
N LEU A 244 12.85 5.17 3.81
CA LEU A 244 13.72 5.63 4.89
C LEU A 244 12.91 5.87 6.17
N SER A 245 11.74 6.50 6.06
CA SER A 245 10.83 6.69 7.20
C SER A 245 10.42 5.36 7.82
N LEU A 246 10.10 4.36 6.98
CA LEU A 246 9.76 3.03 7.43
C LEU A 246 10.96 2.28 8.04
N ALA A 247 12.17 2.47 7.50
CA ALA A 247 13.39 1.85 8.02
C ALA A 247 13.84 2.43 9.37
N LEU A 248 13.62 3.73 9.59
CA LEU A 248 13.95 4.41 10.84
C LEU A 248 12.91 4.21 11.94
N MET A 249 11.71 3.72 11.58
CA MET A 249 10.60 3.52 12.51
C MET A 249 10.95 2.73 13.79
N PRO A 250 11.73 1.64 13.77
CA PRO A 250 12.07 0.90 14.99
C PRO A 250 12.96 1.68 15.98
N LEU A 251 13.63 2.73 15.49
CA LEU A 251 14.47 3.62 16.29
C LEU A 251 13.71 4.89 16.72
N ALA A 252 12.50 5.10 16.19
CA ALA A 252 11.66 6.24 16.52
C ALA A 252 10.84 5.94 17.78
N PRO A 253 10.50 6.97 18.58
CA PRO A 253 9.44 6.86 19.59
C PRO A 253 8.15 6.32 18.96
N LYS A 254 7.48 5.37 19.64
CA LYS A 254 6.30 4.67 19.10
C LYS A 254 5.14 5.63 18.79
N GLU A 255 5.05 6.77 19.50
CA GLU A 255 4.04 7.80 19.27
C GLU A 255 4.13 8.42 17.85
N LEU A 256 5.30 8.33 17.21
CA LEU A 256 5.57 8.88 15.89
C LEU A 256 5.28 7.89 14.75
N SER A 257 4.82 6.67 15.02
CA SER A 257 4.43 5.71 13.98
C SER A 257 3.34 6.27 13.05
N SER A 258 2.48 7.14 13.59
CA SER A 258 1.47 7.88 12.85
C SER A 258 2.04 8.79 11.77
N LEU A 259 3.22 9.41 12.00
CA LEU A 259 3.91 10.21 11.01
C LEU A 259 4.45 9.34 9.87
N VAL A 260 4.96 8.14 10.17
CA VAL A 260 5.43 7.18 9.15
C VAL A 260 4.26 6.77 8.25
N VAL A 261 3.11 6.42 8.84
CA VAL A 261 1.88 6.11 8.09
C VAL A 261 1.48 7.28 7.21
N LEU A 262 1.51 8.50 7.74
CA LEU A 262 1.14 9.70 7.00
C LEU A 262 2.10 9.98 5.82
N ILE A 263 3.41 9.85 6.02
CA ILE A 263 4.41 9.98 4.95
C ILE A 263 4.14 8.95 3.86
N VAL A 264 3.95 7.68 4.22
CA VAL A 264 3.66 6.59 3.28
C VAL A 264 2.37 6.87 2.50
N ALA A 265 1.31 7.32 3.18
CA ALA A 265 0.03 7.64 2.56
C ALA A 265 0.12 8.83 1.59
N LEU A 266 0.79 9.91 2.00
CA LEU A 266 1.03 11.09 1.16
C LEU A 266 1.87 10.74 -0.06
N GLU A 267 2.91 9.91 0.10
CA GLU A 267 3.73 9.46 -1.01
C GLU A 267 2.92 8.64 -2.02
N PHE A 268 2.09 7.69 -1.57
CA PHE A 268 1.18 6.97 -2.48
C PHE A 268 0.19 7.88 -3.20
N GLY A 269 -0.42 8.82 -2.48
CA GLY A 269 -1.35 9.79 -3.06
C GLY A 269 -0.65 10.65 -4.11
N SER A 270 0.55 11.13 -3.80
CA SER A 270 1.31 11.98 -4.69
C SER A 270 1.81 11.24 -5.95
N GLN A 271 2.24 9.97 -5.84
CA GLN A 271 2.58 9.14 -7.00
C GLN A 271 1.36 8.86 -7.89
N GLY A 272 0.19 8.65 -7.28
CA GLY A 272 -1.07 8.52 -8.02
C GLY A 272 -1.40 9.78 -8.82
N LEU A 273 -1.27 10.95 -8.20
CA LEU A 273 -1.48 12.24 -8.84
C LEU A 273 -0.47 12.51 -9.97
N ASP A 274 0.82 12.21 -9.75
CA ASP A 274 1.87 12.34 -10.78
C ASP A 274 1.59 11.41 -11.99
N MET A 275 1.08 10.20 -11.75
CA MET A 275 0.68 9.29 -12.82
C MET A 275 -0.50 9.85 -13.64
N TRP A 276 -1.48 10.46 -12.98
CA TRP A 276 -2.61 11.09 -13.65
C TRP A 276 -2.17 12.29 -14.51
N ALA A 277 -1.26 13.11 -13.98
CA ALA A 277 -0.69 14.25 -14.71
C ALA A 277 -0.10 13.83 -16.06
N MET A 278 0.70 12.77 -16.04
CA MET A 278 1.32 12.24 -17.24
C MET A 278 0.29 11.68 -18.24
N GLN A 279 -0.82 11.11 -17.76
CA GLN A 279 -1.92 10.65 -18.62
C GLN A 279 -2.70 11.81 -19.24
N ALA A 280 -2.90 12.89 -18.49
CA ALA A 280 -3.62 14.08 -18.92
C ALA A 280 -2.76 15.03 -19.78
N GLY A 281 -1.44 14.79 -19.88
CA GLY A 281 -0.51 15.71 -20.56
C GLY A 281 -0.26 17.01 -19.79
N GLU A 282 -0.51 16.99 -18.48
CA GLU A 282 -0.33 18.13 -17.59
C GLU A 282 1.12 18.24 -17.07
N ILE A 283 1.44 19.35 -16.40
CA ILE A 283 2.79 19.61 -15.88
C ILE A 283 3.16 18.59 -14.78
N ASP A 284 4.25 17.85 -15.01
CA ASP A 284 4.87 16.96 -14.03
C ASP A 284 5.82 17.73 -13.10
N ILE A 285 5.43 17.86 -11.82
CA ILE A 285 6.24 18.53 -10.79
C ILE A 285 7.09 17.57 -9.94
N SER A 286 7.20 16.30 -10.31
CA SER A 286 7.98 15.29 -9.57
C SER A 286 9.47 15.63 -9.42
N TRP A 287 10.00 16.54 -10.24
CA TRP A 287 11.36 17.06 -10.09
C TRP A 287 11.59 17.74 -8.73
N ILE A 288 10.54 18.31 -8.12
CA ILE A 288 10.59 18.95 -6.79
C ILE A 288 10.99 17.93 -5.72
N LYS A 289 10.53 16.68 -5.84
CA LYS A 289 10.91 15.61 -4.89
C LYS A 289 12.42 15.43 -4.83
N ARG A 290 13.05 15.32 -6.00
CA ARG A 290 14.50 15.10 -6.14
C ARG A 290 15.33 16.31 -5.75
N ARG A 291 14.88 17.52 -6.10
CA ARG A 291 15.68 18.75 -5.91
C ARG A 291 15.45 19.45 -4.57
N ILE A 292 14.31 19.24 -3.94
CA ILE A 292 13.91 19.99 -2.73
C ILE A 292 13.59 19.03 -1.59
N LEU A 293 12.57 18.17 -1.74
CA LEU A 293 12.09 17.38 -0.59
C LEU A 293 13.19 16.48 -0.02
N ILE A 294 13.88 15.71 -0.86
CA ILE A 294 14.89 14.77 -0.40
C ILE A 294 16.11 15.48 0.20
N PRO A 295 16.74 16.46 -0.47
CA PRO A 295 17.87 17.16 0.14
C PRO A 295 17.51 17.79 1.49
N VAL A 296 16.33 18.41 1.62
CA VAL A 296 15.91 19.04 2.88
C VAL A 296 15.65 17.99 3.97
N ALA A 297 14.96 16.90 3.64
CA ALA A 297 14.72 15.82 4.58
C ALA A 297 16.03 15.15 5.03
N LEU A 298 16.94 14.81 4.11
CA LEU A 298 18.24 14.24 4.45
C LEU A 298 19.11 15.22 5.24
N LEU A 299 19.10 16.51 4.90
CA LEU A 299 19.82 17.53 5.64
C LEU A 299 19.33 17.60 7.08
N SER A 300 18.01 17.52 7.32
CA SER A 300 17.47 17.49 8.68
C SER A 300 17.94 16.29 9.50
N LEU A 301 18.02 15.11 8.87
CA LEU A 301 18.52 13.90 9.51
C LEU A 301 20.02 14.01 9.81
N VAL A 302 20.82 14.46 8.85
CA VAL A 302 22.27 14.60 8.99
C VAL A 302 22.62 15.63 10.06
N LEU A 303 22.01 16.83 10.01
CA LEU A 303 22.23 17.86 11.03
C LEU A 303 21.83 17.35 12.41
N GLY A 304 20.68 16.70 12.52
CA GLY A 304 20.25 16.11 13.78
C GLY A 304 21.26 15.08 14.30
N CYS A 305 21.76 14.19 13.44
CA CYS A 305 22.78 13.20 13.82
C CYS A 305 24.08 13.86 14.29
N VAL A 306 24.52 14.93 13.62
CA VAL A 306 25.76 15.64 13.97
C VAL A 306 25.65 16.34 15.33
N PHE A 307 24.50 16.93 15.66
CA PHE A 307 24.36 17.73 16.87
C PHE A 307 23.78 16.96 18.07
N TYR A 308 22.92 15.96 17.83
CA TYR A 308 22.08 15.34 18.87
C TYR A 308 22.11 13.80 18.88
N GLY A 309 22.84 13.17 17.96
CA GLY A 309 22.85 11.71 17.77
C GLY A 309 21.68 11.18 16.92
N LEU A 310 21.72 9.89 16.59
CA LEU A 310 20.78 9.28 15.65
C LEU A 310 19.35 9.19 16.19
N GLU A 311 19.15 8.73 17.42
CA GLU A 311 17.80 8.55 17.98
C GLU A 311 17.07 9.90 18.14
N SER A 312 17.78 10.93 18.62
CA SER A 312 17.26 12.28 18.79
C SER A 312 16.97 13.00 17.46
N SER A 313 17.60 12.58 16.35
CA SER A 313 17.41 13.21 15.04
C SER A 313 16.16 12.72 14.31
N ILE A 314 15.71 11.49 14.58
CA ILE A 314 14.59 10.85 13.90
C ILE A 314 13.27 11.64 14.06
N PRO A 315 12.88 12.12 15.25
CA PRO A 315 11.67 12.93 15.39
C PRO A 315 11.68 14.19 14.51
N ALA A 316 12.80 14.92 14.49
CA ALA A 316 12.95 16.11 13.66
C ALA A 316 12.83 15.76 12.16
N PHE A 317 13.49 14.68 11.73
CA PHE A 317 13.37 14.16 10.38
C PHE A 317 11.92 13.81 10.00
N LEU A 318 11.18 13.11 10.86
CA LEU A 318 9.80 12.70 10.60
C LEU A 318 8.86 13.91 10.49
N TRP A 319 8.98 14.88 11.40
CA TRP A 319 8.17 16.11 11.36
C TRP A 319 8.43 16.94 10.10
N ILE A 320 9.70 17.17 9.76
CA ILE A 320 10.09 17.94 8.59
C ILE A 320 9.64 17.23 7.31
N THR A 321 9.90 15.92 7.20
CA THR A 321 9.50 15.11 6.05
C THR A 321 7.98 15.11 5.87
N THR A 322 7.22 14.96 6.96
CA THR A 322 5.76 15.03 6.93
C THR A 322 5.28 16.38 6.40
N GLY A 323 5.79 17.49 6.94
CA GLY A 323 5.43 18.84 6.48
C GLY A 323 5.74 19.06 5.00
N LEU A 324 6.90 18.58 4.53
CA LEU A 324 7.30 18.62 3.13
C LEU A 324 6.37 17.80 2.22
N CYS A 325 6.01 16.57 2.62
CA CYS A 325 5.08 15.73 1.87
C CYS A 325 3.67 16.34 1.81
N ILE A 326 3.19 16.98 2.88
CA ILE A 326 1.92 17.72 2.91
C ILE A 326 1.96 18.86 1.90
N CYS A 327 2.99 19.73 1.98
CA CYS A 327 3.17 20.86 1.08
C CYS A 327 3.21 20.41 -0.39
N TYR A 328 3.97 19.36 -0.70
CA TYR A 328 4.03 18.79 -2.04
C TYR A 328 2.68 18.29 -2.50
N THR A 329 1.98 17.50 -1.69
CA THR A 329 0.68 16.91 -2.04
C THR A 329 -0.38 17.99 -2.26
N VAL A 330 -0.42 19.02 -1.41
CA VAL A 330 -1.34 20.16 -1.56
C VAL A 330 -1.04 20.94 -2.84
N ALA A 331 0.23 21.20 -3.16
CA ALA A 331 0.62 21.85 -4.41
C ALA A 331 0.19 21.00 -5.62
N ASN A 332 0.39 19.69 -5.55
CA ASN A 332 0.01 18.74 -6.59
C ASN A 332 -1.50 18.77 -6.84
N ILE A 333 -2.31 18.65 -5.78
CA ILE A 333 -3.78 18.73 -5.85
C ILE A 333 -4.23 20.07 -6.46
N ARG A 334 -3.62 21.21 -6.06
CA ARG A 334 -3.99 22.53 -6.59
C ARG A 334 -3.72 22.66 -8.09
N ILE A 335 -2.59 22.15 -8.57
CA ILE A 335 -2.24 22.17 -9.99
C ILE A 335 -3.24 21.33 -10.78
N TYR A 336 -3.51 20.11 -10.32
CA TYR A 336 -4.41 19.20 -11.03
C TYR A 336 -5.88 19.63 -10.97
N TRP A 337 -6.31 20.27 -9.89
CA TRP A 337 -7.64 20.82 -9.82
C TRP A 337 -7.85 21.96 -10.83
N LYS A 338 -6.83 22.81 -11.03
CA LYS A 338 -6.86 23.84 -12.08
C LYS A 338 -6.90 23.23 -13.48
N ALA A 339 -6.10 22.19 -13.72
CA ALA A 339 -6.11 21.43 -14.98
C ALA A 339 -7.47 20.80 -15.28
N ALA A 340 -8.07 20.11 -14.30
CA ALA A 340 -9.37 19.46 -14.42
C ALA A 340 -10.50 20.46 -14.72
N ARG A 341 -10.45 21.67 -14.17
CA ARG A 341 -11.42 22.74 -14.50
C ARG A 341 -11.29 23.22 -15.94
N ARG A 342 -10.06 23.34 -16.46
CA ARG A 342 -9.83 23.76 -17.86
C ARG A 342 -10.37 22.74 -18.86
N THR A 343 -10.12 21.46 -18.62
CA THR A 343 -10.60 20.37 -19.48
C THR A 343 -12.12 20.21 -19.44
N ARG A 344 -12.76 20.38 -18.29
CA ARG A 344 -14.23 20.40 -18.17
C ARG A 344 -14.90 21.56 -18.92
N ASN A 345 -14.22 22.69 -19.05
CA ASN A 345 -14.71 23.83 -19.85
C ASN A 345 -14.54 23.62 -21.36
N LEU A 346 -13.65 22.71 -21.79
CA LEU A 346 -13.41 22.40 -23.20
C LEU A 346 -14.29 21.25 -23.72
N PHE A 347 -14.78 20.39 -22.82
CA PHE A 347 -15.71 19.30 -23.11
C PHE A 347 -16.82 19.28 -22.06
N PRO A 348 -17.84 20.16 -22.16
CA PRO A 348 -19.03 20.02 -21.35
C PRO A 348 -19.72 18.69 -21.70
N GLU A 349 -20.13 17.95 -20.65
CA GLU A 349 -20.73 16.60 -20.74
C GLU A 349 -21.88 16.50 -21.75
#